data_AF-H3NFC1-F1
#
_entry.id   AF-H3NFC1-F1
#
_cell.length_a   1.000
_cell.length_b   1.000
_cell.length_c   1.000
_cell.angle_alpha   90.00
_cell.angle_beta   90.00
_cell.angle_gamma   90.00
#
_symmetry.space_group_name_H-M   'P 1'
#
loop_
_entity.id
_entity.type
_entity.pdbx_description
1 polymer ?
#
loop_
_entity_poly.entity_id
_entity_poly.type
_entity_poly.pdbx_seq_one_letter_code
_entity_poly.pdbx_strand_id
1 'polypeptide(L)' 'MAIVSVRLNKEEEQVINGYALLTGQPISQLFKQALIREIEDQLDYKVGIKALAEHEDDPQTFTLEDMADELGINL' A
#
# COMPACT_ATOMS: atom_id res chain seq x y z
N MET A 1 -21.74 -10.79 8.80
CA MET A 1 -20.98 -9.55 9.08
C MET A 1 -20.05 -9.85 10.25
N ALA A 2 -18.75 -9.57 10.10
CA ALA A 2 -17.80 -9.65 11.21
C ALA A 2 -17.75 -8.30 11.95
N ILE A 3 -17.58 -8.34 13.27
CA ILE A 3 -17.41 -7.14 14.10
C ILE A 3 -15.96 -7.10 14.57
N VAL A 4 -15.32 -5.94 14.44
CA VAL A 4 -13.99 -5.68 14.98
C VAL A 4 -14.13 -4.68 16.12
N SER A 5 -13.66 -5.05 17.30
CA SER A 5 -13.61 -4.17 18.47
C SER A 5 -12.16 -3.81 18.76
N VAL A 6 -11.85 -2.52 18.71
CA VAL A 6 -10.53 -1.98 19.01
C VAL A 6 -10.63 -1.16 20.28
N ARG A 7 -9.75 -1.42 21.25
CA ARG A 7 -9.65 -0.59 22.46
C ARG A 7 -8.73 0.58 22.15
N LEU A 8 -9.20 1.78 22.49
CA LEU A 8 -8.43 3.02 22.36
C LEU A 8 -8.20 3.61 23.76
N ASN A 9 -7.06 4.28 23.93
CA ASN A 9 -6.90 5.23 25.01
C ASN A 9 -7.59 6.57 24.65
N LYS A 10 -7.57 7.51 25.60
CA LYS A 10 -8.30 8.78 25.47
C LYS A 10 -7.72 9.65 24.34
N GLU A 11 -6.40 9.68 24.23
CA GLU A 11 -5.67 10.46 23.23
C GLU A 11 -5.91 9.91 21.82
N GLU A 12 -5.84 8.60 21.64
CA GLU A 12 -6.16 7.89 20.39
C GLU A 12 -7.60 8.16 19.96
N GLU A 13 -8.56 8.04 20.88
CA GLU A 13 -9.96 8.32 20.61
C GLU A 13 -10.17 9.76 20.14
N GLN A 14 -9.53 10.74 20.79
CA GLN A 14 -9.60 12.15 20.39
C GLN A 14 -9.05 12.37 18.98
N VAL A 15 -7.90 11.80 18.66
CA VAL A 15 -7.26 11.96 17.34
C VAL A 15 -8.07 11.29 16.25
N ILE A 16 -8.49 10.03 16.47
CA ILE A 16 -9.24 9.25 15.47
C ILE A 16 -10.60 9.89 15.18
N ASN A 17 -11.33 10.30 16.22
CA ASN A 17 -12.61 10.99 16.05
C ASN A 17 -12.42 12.35 15.35
N GLY A 18 -11.40 13.13 15.74
CA GLY A 18 -11.08 14.40 15.11
C GLY A 18 -10.78 14.26 13.61
N TYR A 19 -10.02 13.23 13.23
CA TYR A 19 -9.70 12.95 11.84
C TYR A 19 -10.93 12.48 11.03
N ALA A 20 -11.78 11.64 11.62
CA ALA A 20 -13.05 11.24 11.00
C ALA A 20 -13.97 12.45 10.75
N LEU A 21 -14.05 13.39 11.71
CA LEU A 21 -14.80 14.64 11.55
C LEU A 21 -14.21 15.53 10.45
N LEU A 22 -12.89 15.68 10.41
CA LEU A 22 -12.19 16.49 9.41
C LEU A 22 -12.38 15.96 7.99
N THR A 23 -12.32 14.64 7.82
CA THR A 23 -12.43 13.96 6.51
C THR A 23 -13.87 13.69 6.08
N GLY A 24 -14.83 13.76 7.01
CA GLY A 24 -16.21 13.37 6.77
C GLY A 24 -16.39 11.85 6.55
N GLN A 25 -15.38 11.04 6.85
CA GLN A 25 -15.40 9.60 6.64
C GLN A 25 -15.67 8.85 7.96
N PRO A 26 -16.44 7.74 7.92
CA PRO A 26 -16.64 6.92 9.11
C PRO A 26 -15.34 6.23 9.50
N ILE A 27 -15.10 6.10 10.82
CA ILE A 27 -13.90 5.44 11.37
C ILE A 27 -13.71 4.03 10.80
N SER A 28 -14.80 3.29 10.59
CA SER A 28 -14.74 1.95 10.00
C SER A 28 -14.18 1.93 8.57
N GLN A 29 -14.40 2.99 7.78
CA GLN A 29 -13.81 3.11 6.45
C GLN A 29 -12.33 3.46 6.53
N LEU A 30 -11.99 4.44 7.37
CA LEU A 30 -10.60 4.84 7.61
C LEU A 30 -9.76 3.67 8.11
N PHE A 31 -10.28 2.90 9.07
CA PHE A 31 -9.62 1.71 9.59
C PHE A 31 -9.41 0.63 8.52
N LYS A 32 -10.44 0.34 7.69
CA LYS A 32 -10.30 -0.62 6.58
C LYS A 32 -9.24 -0.17 5.58
N GLN A 33 -9.23 1.10 5.20
CA GLN A 33 -8.27 1.63 4.25
C GLN A 33 -6.84 1.58 4.80
N ALA A 34 -6.65 1.95 6.06
CA ALA A 34 -5.34 1.86 6.72
C ALA A 34 -4.85 0.41 6.78
N LEU A 35 -5.72 -0.54 7.16
CA LEU A 35 -5.37 -1.95 7.24
C LEU A 35 -5.02 -2.55 5.86
N ILE A 36 -5.80 -2.23 4.82
CA ILE A 36 -5.51 -2.71 3.46
C ILE A 36 -4.18 -2.15 2.98
N ARG A 37 -3.94 -0.85 3.18
CA ARG A 37 -2.67 -0.21 2.80
C ARG A 37 -1.47 -0.85 3.48
N GLU A 38 -1.55 -1.10 4.79
CA GLU A 38 -0.46 -1.77 5.50
C GLU A 38 -0.21 -3.18 4.94
N ILE A 39 -1.27 -3.93 4.59
CA ILE A 39 -1.11 -5.25 3.96
C ILE A 39 -0.42 -5.13 2.60
N GLU A 40 -0.85 -4.16 1.77
CA GLU A 40 -0.26 -3.89 0.45
C GLU A 40 1.21 -3.48 0.58
N ASP A 41 1.55 -2.53 1.45
CA ASP A 41 2.93 -2.06 1.67
C ASP A 41 3.87 -3.22 2.05
N GLN A 42 3.40 -4.15 2.90
CA GLN A 42 4.18 -5.32 3.30
C GLN A 42 4.36 -6.34 2.16
N LEU A 43 3.35 -6.50 1.29
CA LEU A 43 3.43 -7.38 0.14
C LEU A 43 4.34 -6.79 -0.93
N ASP A 44 4.15 -5.52 -1.27
CA ASP A 44 4.94 -4.79 -2.25
C ASP A 44 6.41 -4.75 -1.85
N TYR A 45 6.71 -4.51 -0.56
CA TYR A 45 8.08 -4.57 -0.05
C TYR A 45 8.72 -5.93 -0.28
N LYS A 46 8.02 -7.03 0.04
CA LYS A 46 8.54 -8.39 -0.14
C LYS A 46 8.77 -8.72 -1.60
N VAL A 47 7.84 -8.35 -2.48
CA VAL A 47 7.96 -8.56 -3.92
C VAL A 47 9.14 -7.76 -4.48
N GLY A 48 9.27 -6.49 -4.09
CA GLY A 48 10.36 -5.62 -4.52
C GLY A 48 11.73 -6.12 -4.10
N ILE A 49 11.89 -6.56 -2.84
CA ILE A 49 13.16 -7.13 -2.35
C ILE A 49 13.51 -8.42 -3.11
N LYS A 50 12.51 -9.26 -3.40
CA LYS A 50 12.72 -10.47 -4.18
C LYS A 50 13.16 -10.15 -5.61
N ALA A 51 12.47 -9.24 -6.28
CA ALA A 51 12.82 -8.82 -7.64
C ALA A 51 14.21 -8.19 -7.72
N LEU A 52 14.60 -7.41 -6.70
CA LEU A 52 15.95 -6.86 -6.59
C LEU A 52 17.00 -7.97 -6.48
N ALA A 53 16.79 -8.95 -5.60
CA ALA A 53 17.72 -10.07 -5.45
C ALA A 53 17.83 -10.92 -6.72
N GLU A 54 16.72 -11.15 -7.43
CA GLU A 54 16.71 -11.86 -8.73
C GLU A 54 17.50 -11.08 -9.79
N HIS A 55 17.35 -9.75 -9.84
CA HIS A 55 18.13 -8.90 -10.74
C HIS A 55 19.62 -8.82 -10.36
N GLU A 56 19.96 -8.81 -9.06
CA GLU A 56 21.35 -8.83 -8.62
C GLU A 56 22.07 -10.15 -8.98
N ASP A 57 21.34 -11.27 -9.03
CA ASP A 57 21.86 -12.58 -9.44
C ASP A 57 22.02 -12.71 -10.97
N ASP A 58 21.07 -12.18 -11.75
CA ASP A 58 21.15 -12.09 -13.23
C ASP A 58 20.73 -10.70 -13.74
N PRO A 59 21.66 -9.73 -13.80
CA PRO A 59 21.32 -8.36 -14.20
C PRO A 59 20.98 -8.25 -15.68
N GLN A 60 19.70 -8.09 -16.00
CA GLN A 60 19.21 -7.76 -17.33
C GLN A 60 18.64 -6.34 -17.37
N THR A 61 19.08 -5.55 -18.35
CA THR A 61 18.60 -4.18 -18.57
C THR A 61 18.14 -4.00 -20.00
N PHE A 62 17.10 -3.18 -20.17
CA PHE A 62 16.51 -2.86 -21.47
C PHE A 62 16.60 -1.35 -21.68
N THR A 63 16.74 -0.92 -22.93
CA THR A 63 16.56 0.50 -23.25
C THR A 63 15.07 0.86 -23.13
N LEU A 64 14.78 2.15 -23.04
CA LEU A 64 13.38 2.61 -23.01
C LEU A 64 12.64 2.20 -24.30
N GLU A 65 13.34 2.23 -25.45
CA GLU A 65 12.80 1.84 -26.75
C GLU A 65 12.47 0.34 -26.77
N ASP A 66 13.40 -0.53 -26.36
CA ASP A 66 13.18 -1.98 -26.31
C ASP A 66 11.96 -2.34 -25.44
N MET A 67 11.85 -1.69 -24.28
CA MET A 67 10.77 -1.95 -23.33
C MET A 67 9.42 -1.43 -23.85
N ALA A 68 9.41 -0.32 -24.58
CA ALA A 68 8.19 0.21 -25.19
C ALA A 68 7.70 -0.67 -26.33
N ASP A 69 8.62 -1.18 -27.17
CA ASP A 69 8.30 -2.14 -28.22
C ASP A 69 7.72 -3.44 -27.63
N GLU A 70 8.31 -3.96 -26.55
CA GLU A 70 7.82 -5.17 -25.86
C GLU A 70 6.41 -4.97 -25.26
N LEU A 71 6.16 -3.81 -24.65
CA LEU A 71 4.88 -3.49 -24.00
C LEU A 71 3.81 -2.96 -24.97
N GLY A 72 4.16 -2.75 -26.25
CA GLY A 72 3.25 -2.18 -27.25
C GLY A 72 2.88 -0.72 -26.97
N ILE A 73 3.80 0.05 -26.36
CA ILE A 73 3.64 1.46 -26.05
C ILE A 73 4.33 2.29 -27.15
N ASN A 74 3.63 3.25 -27.74
CA ASN A 74 4.23 4.18 -28.70
C ASN A 74 4.87 5.34 -27.91
N LEU A 75 6.20 5.49 -28.01
CA LEU A 75 6.98 6.56 -27.37
C LEU A 75 6.93 7.88 -28.17
#